data_AF-A0AAD8LP40-F1
#
_entry.id   AF-A0AAD8LP40-F1
#
_cell.length_a   1.000
_cell.length_b   1.000
_cell.length_c   1.000
_cell.angle_alpha   90.00
_cell.angle_beta   90.00
_cell.angle_gamma   90.00
#
_symmetry.space_group_name_H-M   'P 1'
#
loop_
_entity.id
_entity.type
_entity.pdbx_description
1 polymer ?
#
loop_
_entity_poly.entity_id
_entity_poly.type
_entity_poly.pdbx_seq_one_letter_code
_entity_poly.pdbx_strand_id
1 'polypeptide(L)'
;MTNVPESPLTCMGSIGTYFARFVFICSSLYISHTSSSSYHSLTHLNQNMPGIRAPSNYSEEPSRHPALKINAKEPFNAEPPRKALVSSYVTPTEFFYKRSHGPIPVVDDIERYCVSVKGLIDKPKELYMKDILSLPKYNVTATLQCAGNRRTAMSKTRTVRGVGWDVAALGNAIWGGAKLADVLELVGIPKFTNTTLTGGKYVEFVSVDRCKEENGGPYKASILLSQATNPEADVLLAYEMNGEILNRDHGYPLRVVVPGVIGARSVKWLDSINIDSQDCKGFFVQKDYKMFPPSVNWDNIDWSTRRPQMDFPVQSAICSLEDVNVGVNGKIAIKGYAVSGGGRGIERVDISTDGGKTWKEASRYQKAGIKYVADDEKSDKWAWVLFEAEVDVHSNTEIVAKAVDIAANVQPEKVEDIWNLRGILNTSWHRVHVQVRHSNM
;
A
#
# COMPACT_ATOMS: atom_id res chain seq x y z
N MET A 1 17.80 -50.98 6.94
CA MET A 1 18.95 -51.88 7.16
C MET A 1 20.08 -51.35 6.30
N THR A 2 21.24 -50.88 6.76
CA THR A 2 21.86 -50.74 8.08
C THR A 2 22.91 -49.63 7.96
N ASN A 3 23.02 -48.81 9.01
CA ASN A 3 23.95 -47.69 9.19
C ASN A 3 25.40 -48.17 9.48
N VAL A 4 26.42 -47.45 8.95
CA VAL A 4 27.55 -46.69 9.61
C VAL A 4 28.40 -47.46 10.69
N PRO A 5 29.67 -47.14 11.11
CA PRO A 5 30.59 -45.99 10.85
C PRO A 5 32.14 -46.25 10.70
N GLU A 6 32.84 -45.12 10.47
CA GLU A 6 34.10 -44.60 11.09
C GLU A 6 35.54 -45.00 10.68
N SER A 7 36.36 -43.95 10.68
CA SER A 7 37.80 -43.77 10.40
C SER A 7 38.68 -43.98 11.65
N PRO A 8 40.05 -43.91 11.61
CA PRO A 8 40.77 -42.60 11.72
C PRO A 8 42.23 -42.49 11.12
N LEU A 9 42.70 -41.21 10.97
CA LEU A 9 44.04 -40.55 11.22
C LEU A 9 45.39 -41.30 10.98
N THR A 10 46.56 -40.75 10.55
CA THR A 10 47.41 -39.53 10.83
C THR A 10 48.63 -39.58 9.85
N CYS A 11 49.22 -38.56 9.20
CA CYS A 11 50.00 -37.32 9.55
C CYS A 11 51.56 -37.46 9.71
N MET A 12 52.32 -36.53 9.06
CA MET A 12 53.76 -36.05 9.20
C MET A 12 54.52 -36.08 7.85
N GLY A 13 55.36 -35.13 7.37
CA GLY A 13 55.97 -33.83 7.75
C GLY A 13 57.08 -33.52 6.69
N SER A 14 57.33 -32.32 6.14
CA SER A 14 58.30 -31.24 6.54
C SER A 14 58.83 -30.58 5.22
N ILE A 15 58.71 -29.27 4.90
CA ILE A 15 59.42 -28.00 5.27
C ILE A 15 60.77 -27.70 4.57
N GLY A 16 60.84 -26.53 3.89
CA GLY A 16 62.01 -25.63 3.69
C GLY A 16 62.42 -25.35 2.22
N THR A 17 62.87 -24.18 1.72
CA THR A 17 63.02 -22.77 2.19
C THR A 17 63.56 -21.86 1.02
N TYR A 18 63.43 -20.52 1.13
CA TYR A 18 64.23 -19.38 0.55
C TYR A 18 63.88 -18.61 -0.77
N PHE A 19 63.33 -17.39 -0.56
CA PHE A 19 63.71 -16.00 -0.98
C PHE A 19 64.48 -15.67 -2.29
N ALA A 20 64.01 -14.62 -3.00
CA ALA A 20 64.80 -13.40 -3.31
C ALA A 20 63.94 -12.22 -3.85
N ARG A 21 64.25 -11.00 -3.37
CA ARG A 21 63.72 -9.68 -3.79
C ARG A 21 64.50 -9.14 -4.99
N PHE A 22 63.86 -8.31 -5.83
CA PHE A 22 64.52 -7.20 -6.53
C PHE A 22 63.56 -6.02 -6.73
N VAL A 23 63.99 -4.85 -6.27
CA VAL A 23 63.43 -3.52 -6.59
C VAL A 23 64.52 -2.81 -7.37
N PHE A 24 64.21 -2.26 -8.54
CA PHE A 24 64.97 -1.16 -9.11
C PHE A 24 64.07 -0.18 -9.86
N ILE A 25 64.39 1.08 -9.63
CA ILE A 25 63.79 2.33 -10.07
C ILE A 25 64.17 2.58 -11.53
N CYS A 26 63.26 3.09 -12.36
CA CYS A 26 63.66 3.86 -13.54
C CYS A 26 62.64 4.95 -13.86
N SER A 27 63.18 6.16 -14.02
CA SER A 27 62.50 7.43 -14.22
C SER A 27 62.29 7.74 -15.71
N SER A 28 61.29 8.58 -15.96
CA SER A 28 61.16 9.51 -17.11
C SER A 28 60.77 8.93 -18.48
N LEU A 29 59.57 9.28 -18.95
CA LEU A 29 59.41 10.19 -20.09
C LEU A 29 57.99 10.79 -20.12
N TYR A 30 57.92 12.11 -19.98
CA TYR A 30 56.74 12.95 -20.21
C TYR A 30 56.58 13.13 -21.73
N ILE A 31 55.42 12.78 -22.28
CA ILE A 31 54.90 13.37 -23.52
C ILE A 31 53.43 13.74 -23.29
N SER A 32 53.20 15.04 -23.37
CA SER A 32 51.90 15.70 -23.36
C SER A 32 51.12 15.40 -24.63
N HIS A 33 49.88 14.95 -24.50
CA HIS A 33 48.82 15.33 -25.45
C HIS A 33 47.51 15.58 -24.73
N THR A 34 47.16 16.85 -24.70
CA THR A 34 45.83 17.38 -24.45
C THR A 34 44.86 16.82 -25.48
N SER A 35 43.80 16.16 -25.03
CA SER A 35 42.54 16.11 -25.79
C SER A 35 41.38 16.27 -24.83
N SER A 36 40.72 17.41 -25.00
CA SER A 36 39.46 17.79 -24.39
C SER A 36 38.38 16.77 -24.76
N SER A 37 37.99 15.91 -23.83
CA SER A 37 36.70 15.22 -23.92
C SER A 37 35.66 16.13 -23.29
N SER A 38 34.90 16.79 -24.15
CA SER A 38 33.73 17.60 -23.83
C SER A 38 32.73 16.74 -23.05
N TYR A 39 32.64 16.99 -21.74
CA TYR A 39 31.45 16.67 -20.97
C TYR A 39 30.28 17.44 -21.56
N HIS A 40 29.52 16.79 -22.44
CA HIS A 40 28.19 17.26 -22.78
C HIS A 40 27.33 17.14 -21.54
N SER A 41 27.16 18.28 -20.87
CA SER A 41 26.07 18.59 -19.96
C SER A 41 24.75 18.20 -20.63
N LEU A 42 24.18 17.06 -20.25
CA LEU A 42 22.78 16.70 -20.50
C LEU A 42 21.90 17.52 -19.55
N THR A 43 21.83 18.82 -19.84
CA THR A 43 20.81 19.72 -19.30
C THR A 43 19.48 19.45 -19.99
N HIS A 44 18.47 19.14 -19.18
CA HIS A 44 17.03 19.21 -19.48
C HIS A 44 16.51 18.42 -20.71
N LEU A 45 16.38 17.10 -20.55
CA LEU A 45 15.27 16.40 -21.20
C LEU A 45 13.98 16.75 -20.44
N ASN A 46 13.31 17.82 -20.87
CA ASN A 46 11.85 17.89 -20.75
C ASN A 46 11.27 16.78 -21.64
N GLN A 47 11.28 15.54 -21.15
CA GLN A 47 10.42 14.50 -21.70
C GLN A 47 9.00 14.83 -21.24
N ASN A 48 8.33 15.72 -21.97
CA ASN A 48 6.88 15.74 -21.94
C ASN A 48 6.45 14.37 -22.45
N MET A 49 5.97 13.52 -21.55
CA MET A 49 5.32 12.28 -21.93
C MET A 49 4.19 12.62 -22.90
N PRO A 50 4.01 11.85 -23.99
CA PRO A 50 2.94 12.13 -24.92
C PRO A 50 1.61 11.99 -24.17
N GLY A 51 0.83 13.08 -24.11
CA GLY A 51 -0.56 13.05 -23.65
C GLY A 51 -0.84 13.26 -22.16
N ILE A 52 0.15 13.19 -21.27
CA ILE A 52 -0.02 13.48 -19.84
C ILE A 52 1.16 14.29 -19.30
N ARG A 53 0.87 15.26 -18.43
CA ARG A 53 1.89 16.08 -17.77
C ARG A 53 1.75 16.06 -16.26
N ALA A 54 2.89 16.27 -15.62
CA ALA A 54 3.02 16.34 -14.17
C ALA A 54 3.23 17.79 -13.72
N PRO A 55 2.20 18.46 -13.18
CA PRO A 55 2.37 19.80 -12.64
C PRO A 55 3.42 19.84 -11.53
N SER A 56 4.16 20.95 -11.43
CA SER A 56 5.09 21.22 -10.33
C SER A 56 4.45 22.03 -9.20
N ASN A 57 3.21 22.47 -9.38
CA ASN A 57 2.42 23.24 -8.41
C ASN A 57 0.96 22.77 -8.41
N TYR A 58 0.15 23.32 -7.51
CA TYR A 58 -1.20 22.85 -7.22
C TYR A 58 -2.33 23.71 -7.84
N SER A 59 -2.06 24.49 -8.90
CA SER A 59 -3.07 25.39 -9.49
C SER A 59 -4.18 24.66 -10.27
N GLU A 60 -3.92 23.43 -10.74
CA GLU A 60 -4.82 22.64 -11.60
C GLU A 60 -5.37 21.39 -10.88
N GLU A 61 -5.44 21.49 -9.56
CA GLU A 61 -6.00 20.46 -8.69
C GLU A 61 -7.50 20.25 -8.99
N PRO A 62 -7.99 18.99 -9.06
CA PRO A 62 -9.42 18.74 -9.27
C PRO A 62 -10.26 19.26 -8.10
N SER A 63 -11.55 19.49 -8.34
CA SER A 63 -12.51 19.77 -7.28
C SER A 63 -12.82 18.49 -6.49
N ARG A 64 -13.11 18.64 -5.19
CA ARG A 64 -13.46 17.52 -4.31
C ARG A 64 -14.70 17.82 -3.49
N HIS A 65 -15.35 16.76 -3.02
CA HIS A 65 -16.55 16.86 -2.22
C HIS A 65 -16.27 17.63 -0.91
N PRO A 66 -17.10 18.64 -0.55
CA PRO A 66 -16.81 19.54 0.57
C PRO A 66 -16.92 18.88 1.95
N ALA A 67 -17.63 17.75 2.05
CA ALA A 67 -17.76 17.01 3.31
C ALA A 67 -16.51 16.18 3.68
N LEU A 68 -15.49 16.11 2.82
CA LEU A 68 -14.26 15.39 3.15
C LEU A 68 -13.51 16.09 4.29
N LYS A 69 -12.97 15.29 5.21
CA LYS A 69 -12.04 15.78 6.23
C LYS A 69 -10.66 15.94 5.61
N ILE A 70 -10.27 17.19 5.36
CA ILE A 70 -8.97 17.52 4.75
C ILE A 70 -7.89 17.50 5.84
N ASN A 71 -6.96 16.56 5.73
CA ASN A 71 -5.82 16.42 6.64
C ASN A 71 -4.57 17.17 6.13
N ALA A 72 -4.45 17.32 4.80
CA ALA A 72 -3.48 18.22 4.17
C ALA A 72 -4.05 18.71 2.82
N LYS A 73 -3.83 20.00 2.51
CA LYS A 73 -4.31 20.57 1.25
C LYS A 73 -3.32 20.33 0.10
N GLU A 74 -2.02 20.48 0.37
CA GLU A 74 -0.96 20.43 -0.63
C GLU A 74 0.25 19.63 -0.10
N PRO A 75 0.47 18.40 -0.59
CA PRO A 75 -0.39 17.65 -1.51
C PRO A 75 -1.72 17.24 -0.86
N PHE A 76 -2.74 17.04 -1.70
CA PHE A 76 -4.11 16.78 -1.21
C PHE A 76 -4.22 15.42 -0.51
N ASN A 77 -4.63 15.43 0.75
CA ASN A 77 -4.86 14.25 1.57
C ASN A 77 -6.12 14.44 2.42
N ALA A 78 -7.12 13.59 2.19
CA ALA A 78 -8.42 13.69 2.84
C ALA A 78 -9.10 12.32 3.00
N GLU A 79 -9.94 12.19 4.03
CA GLU A 79 -10.74 11.01 4.33
C GLU A 79 -12.23 11.38 4.44
N PRO A 80 -13.16 10.43 4.16
CA PRO A 80 -14.58 10.71 4.36
C PRO A 80 -14.92 10.84 5.86
N PRO A 81 -16.05 11.48 6.19
CA PRO A 81 -16.64 11.37 7.52
C PRO A 81 -16.87 9.89 7.89
N ARG A 82 -16.66 9.53 9.16
CA ARG A 82 -16.75 8.14 9.65
C ARG A 82 -18.06 7.46 9.23
N LYS A 83 -19.19 8.12 9.45
CA LYS A 83 -20.52 7.58 9.09
C LYS A 83 -20.70 7.37 7.58
N ALA A 84 -20.14 8.26 6.77
CA ALA A 84 -20.21 8.15 5.32
C ALA A 84 -19.37 6.96 4.81
N LEU A 85 -18.23 6.68 5.43
CA LEU A 85 -17.34 5.56 5.09
C LEU A 85 -18.10 4.22 5.03
N VAL A 86 -18.90 3.93 6.07
CA VAL A 86 -19.58 2.63 6.23
C VAL A 86 -21.06 2.66 5.83
N SER A 87 -21.49 3.71 5.12
CA SER A 87 -22.87 3.86 4.65
C SER A 87 -23.27 2.83 3.60
N SER A 88 -22.29 2.26 2.90
CA SER A 88 -22.47 1.30 1.82
C SER A 88 -21.25 0.39 1.71
N TYR A 89 -21.44 -0.81 1.15
CA TYR A 89 -20.36 -1.78 0.96
C TYR A 89 -19.33 -1.32 -0.06
N VAL A 90 -19.77 -0.68 -1.14
CA VAL A 90 -18.92 -0.03 -2.14
C VAL A 90 -18.92 1.46 -1.82
N THR A 91 -17.76 2.00 -1.46
CA THR A 91 -17.60 3.41 -1.11
C THR A 91 -17.86 4.28 -2.36
N PRO A 92 -18.77 5.27 -2.30
CA PRO A 92 -18.94 6.21 -3.39
C PRO A 92 -17.64 6.92 -3.72
N THR A 93 -17.35 7.13 -5.00
CA THR A 93 -16.05 7.65 -5.48
C THR A 93 -15.70 9.01 -4.86
N GLU A 94 -16.69 9.88 -4.64
CA GLU A 94 -16.49 11.17 -3.97
C GLU A 94 -16.05 11.06 -2.50
N PHE A 95 -16.40 9.96 -1.83
CA PHE A 95 -16.05 9.66 -0.44
C PHE A 95 -14.86 8.69 -0.30
N PHE A 96 -14.40 8.07 -1.38
CA PHE A 96 -13.19 7.24 -1.33
C PHE A 96 -11.99 8.09 -0.89
N TYR A 97 -11.20 7.67 0.09
CA TYR A 97 -10.11 8.50 0.63
C TYR A 97 -9.09 8.93 -0.44
N LYS A 98 -8.53 10.15 -0.32
CA LYS A 98 -7.54 10.69 -1.26
C LYS A 98 -6.20 10.78 -0.54
N ARG A 99 -5.16 10.14 -1.07
CA ARG A 99 -3.77 10.28 -0.64
C ARG A 99 -2.90 10.62 -1.85
N SER A 100 -2.24 11.77 -1.83
CA SER A 100 -1.27 12.20 -2.86
C SER A 100 0.02 12.73 -2.25
N HIS A 101 1.16 12.44 -2.88
CA HIS A 101 2.50 12.91 -2.47
C HIS A 101 2.96 14.17 -3.22
N GLY A 102 2.31 14.48 -4.34
CA GLY A 102 2.53 15.68 -5.13
C GLY A 102 1.23 16.18 -5.80
N PRO A 103 1.34 17.17 -6.69
CA PRO A 103 0.23 17.65 -7.51
C PRO A 103 -0.37 16.55 -8.37
N ILE A 104 -1.68 16.64 -8.65
CA ILE A 104 -2.38 15.66 -9.48
C ILE A 104 -2.03 15.87 -10.97
N PRO A 105 -1.52 14.85 -11.69
CA PRO A 105 -1.29 14.92 -13.13
C PRO A 105 -2.52 15.38 -13.95
N VAL A 106 -2.25 15.95 -15.12
CA VAL A 106 -3.24 16.41 -16.09
C VAL A 106 -3.02 15.66 -17.40
N VAL A 107 -4.06 15.02 -17.89
CA VAL A 107 -4.06 14.39 -19.23
C VAL A 107 -4.45 15.47 -20.24
N ASP A 108 -3.54 15.79 -21.14
CA ASP A 108 -3.75 16.77 -22.21
C ASP A 108 -4.27 16.11 -23.49
N ASP A 109 -3.85 14.86 -23.77
CA ASP A 109 -4.26 14.09 -24.95
C ASP A 109 -4.24 12.58 -24.63
N ILE A 110 -5.43 11.99 -24.46
CA ILE A 110 -5.57 10.59 -24.06
C ILE A 110 -5.10 9.60 -25.14
N GLU A 111 -5.17 9.96 -26.42
CA GLU A 111 -4.74 9.10 -27.53
C GLU A 111 -3.22 8.99 -27.62
N ARG A 112 -2.52 9.98 -27.07
CA ARG A 112 -1.06 10.03 -26.97
C ARG A 112 -0.52 9.37 -25.71
N TYR A 113 -1.33 9.24 -24.66
CA TYR A 113 -0.92 8.59 -23.43
C TYR A 113 -0.58 7.11 -23.68
N CYS A 114 0.62 6.72 -23.25
CA CYS A 114 1.06 5.33 -23.25
C CYS A 114 1.82 4.98 -21.97
N VAL A 115 1.84 3.68 -21.64
CA VAL A 115 2.66 3.10 -20.57
C VAL A 115 3.79 2.29 -21.19
N SER A 116 5.03 2.60 -20.79
CA SER A 116 6.20 1.83 -21.22
C SER A 116 6.39 0.59 -20.36
N VAL A 117 6.36 -0.61 -20.96
CA VAL A 117 6.75 -1.87 -20.32
C VAL A 117 8.17 -2.21 -20.76
N LYS A 118 9.13 -2.22 -19.82
CA LYS A 118 10.58 -2.33 -20.12
C LYS A 118 11.36 -3.02 -19.00
N GLY A 119 12.69 -2.98 -19.06
CA GLY A 119 13.60 -3.58 -18.08
C GLY A 119 14.13 -4.94 -18.56
N LEU A 120 14.22 -5.90 -17.66
CA LEU A 120 14.71 -7.26 -17.89
C LEU A 120 13.68 -8.13 -18.63
N ILE A 121 13.37 -7.72 -19.87
CA ILE A 121 12.46 -8.38 -20.81
C ILE A 121 13.02 -8.31 -22.24
N ASP A 122 12.65 -9.28 -23.07
CA ASP A 122 13.17 -9.38 -24.44
C ASP A 122 12.54 -8.37 -25.39
N LYS A 123 11.25 -8.04 -25.17
CA LYS A 123 10.45 -7.19 -26.06
C LYS A 123 9.81 -6.03 -25.28
N PRO A 124 10.57 -4.95 -25.01
CA PRO A 124 9.99 -3.73 -24.50
C PRO A 124 8.86 -3.23 -25.41
N LYS A 125 7.80 -2.68 -24.82
CA LYS A 125 6.60 -2.27 -25.54
C LYS A 125 5.98 -1.03 -24.91
N GLU A 126 5.56 -0.10 -25.75
CA GLU A 126 4.66 0.98 -25.34
C GLU A 126 3.22 0.53 -25.55
N LEU A 127 2.38 0.68 -24.53
CA LEU A 127 0.97 0.32 -24.56
C LEU A 127 0.13 1.59 -24.44
N TYR A 128 -0.59 1.94 -25.50
CA TYR A 128 -1.56 3.03 -25.48
C TYR A 128 -2.86 2.57 -24.80
N MET A 129 -3.73 3.51 -24.42
CA MET A 129 -5.02 3.15 -23.81
C MET A 129 -5.83 2.17 -24.67
N LYS A 130 -5.84 2.34 -26.00
CA LYS A 130 -6.52 1.41 -26.92
C LYS A 130 -6.00 -0.03 -26.81
N ASP A 131 -4.70 -0.22 -26.56
CA ASP A 131 -4.09 -1.54 -26.44
C ASP A 131 -4.52 -2.19 -25.12
N ILE A 132 -4.52 -1.41 -24.04
CA ILE A 132 -4.95 -1.86 -22.70
C ILE A 132 -6.45 -2.18 -22.68
N LEU A 133 -7.27 -1.34 -23.32
CA LEU A 133 -8.72 -1.53 -23.44
C LEU A 133 -9.10 -2.73 -24.32
N SER A 134 -8.20 -3.17 -25.21
CA SER A 134 -8.42 -4.36 -26.04
C SER A 134 -8.21 -5.68 -25.29
N LEU A 135 -7.58 -5.65 -24.11
CA LEU A 135 -7.38 -6.83 -23.28
C LEU A 135 -8.68 -7.24 -22.56
N PRO A 136 -8.79 -8.51 -22.13
CA PRO A 136 -9.91 -8.94 -21.31
C PRO A 136 -10.08 -8.05 -20.08
N LYS A 137 -11.28 -7.48 -19.93
CA LYS A 137 -11.64 -6.67 -18.76
C LYS A 137 -12.09 -7.56 -17.61
N TYR A 138 -11.54 -7.30 -16.44
CA TYR A 138 -11.94 -7.92 -15.18
C TYR A 138 -12.43 -6.85 -14.21
N ASN A 139 -13.40 -7.23 -13.37
CA ASN A 139 -13.87 -6.41 -12.26
C ASN A 139 -13.45 -7.08 -10.96
N VAL A 140 -12.68 -6.36 -10.14
CA VAL A 140 -12.18 -6.84 -8.85
C VAL A 140 -12.67 -5.90 -7.77
N THR A 141 -13.51 -6.39 -6.85
CA THR A 141 -13.87 -5.65 -5.64
C THR A 141 -12.71 -5.72 -4.66
N ALA A 142 -12.06 -4.59 -4.37
CA ALA A 142 -10.92 -4.54 -3.46
C ALA A 142 -10.91 -3.28 -2.60
N THR A 143 -10.57 -3.48 -1.33
CA THR A 143 -10.33 -2.39 -0.38
C THR A 143 -8.88 -1.93 -0.47
N LEU A 144 -8.68 -0.62 -0.67
CA LEU A 144 -7.37 0.00 -0.49
C LEU A 144 -7.32 0.61 0.91
N GLN A 145 -6.35 0.16 1.71
CA GLN A 145 -6.07 0.74 3.02
C GLN A 145 -4.71 1.45 3.00
N CYS A 146 -4.69 2.72 3.39
CA CYS A 146 -3.45 3.45 3.62
C CYS A 146 -2.69 2.82 4.80
N ALA A 147 -1.37 2.62 4.68
CA ALA A 147 -0.55 2.18 5.80
C ALA A 147 -0.63 3.14 7.00
N GLY A 148 -0.90 4.43 6.76
CA GLY A 148 -1.08 5.45 7.80
C GLY A 148 -2.49 5.49 8.43
N ASN A 149 -3.41 4.59 8.07
CA ASN A 149 -4.75 4.57 8.68
C ASN A 149 -4.65 4.51 10.22
N ARG A 150 -5.49 5.30 10.90
CA ARG A 150 -5.51 5.45 12.38
C ARG A 150 -4.23 6.02 13.00
N ARG A 151 -3.36 6.69 12.22
CA ARG A 151 -2.12 7.31 12.71
C ARG A 151 -2.35 8.30 13.85
N THR A 152 -3.40 9.11 13.78
CA THR A 152 -3.64 10.18 14.76
C THR A 152 -3.76 9.61 16.18
N ALA A 153 -4.41 8.46 16.34
CA ALA A 153 -4.50 7.79 17.64
C ALA A 153 -3.13 7.33 18.16
N MET A 154 -2.25 6.81 17.29
CA MET A 154 -0.87 6.47 17.69
C MET A 154 -0.05 7.70 18.09
N SER A 155 -0.29 8.84 17.42
CA SER A 155 0.34 10.11 17.76
C SER A 155 -0.09 10.67 19.12
N LYS A 156 -1.25 10.27 19.66
CA LYS A 156 -1.71 10.66 21.01
C LYS A 156 -0.82 10.02 22.10
N THR A 157 -0.36 8.79 21.90
CA THR A 157 0.56 8.09 22.84
C THR A 157 1.97 8.67 22.78
N ARG A 158 2.52 8.81 21.58
CA ARG A 158 3.81 9.47 21.34
C ARG A 158 3.84 10.02 19.92
N THR A 159 4.20 11.30 19.78
CA THR A 159 4.17 12.01 18.51
C THR A 159 4.93 11.29 17.40
N VAL A 160 4.29 11.15 16.23
CA VAL A 160 4.87 10.54 15.02
C VAL A 160 4.88 11.55 13.87
N ARG A 161 5.76 11.36 12.88
CA ARG A 161 5.80 12.23 11.68
C ARG A 161 4.97 11.62 10.55
N GLY A 162 3.97 12.37 10.09
CA GLY A 162 3.16 12.03 8.91
C GLY A 162 1.83 12.77 8.90
N VAL A 163 1.12 12.72 7.76
CA VAL A 163 -0.26 13.24 7.67
C VAL A 163 -1.12 12.54 8.73
N GLY A 164 -1.83 13.31 9.54
CA GLY A 164 -2.79 12.77 10.51
C GLY A 164 -3.92 12.06 9.78
N TRP A 165 -4.23 10.84 10.19
CA TRP A 165 -5.36 10.07 9.68
C TRP A 165 -6.16 9.56 10.86
N ASP A 166 -7.46 9.74 10.77
CA ASP A 166 -8.41 9.10 11.66
C ASP A 166 -8.67 7.66 11.21
N VAL A 167 -9.88 7.14 11.40
CA VAL A 167 -10.24 5.75 11.08
C VAL A 167 -10.61 5.52 9.61
N ALA A 168 -10.58 6.55 8.75
CA ALA A 168 -11.17 6.50 7.42
C ALA A 168 -10.15 6.64 6.27
N ALA A 169 -8.88 6.33 6.49
CA ALA A 169 -7.87 6.28 5.41
C ALA A 169 -7.90 4.95 4.63
N LEU A 170 -9.09 4.55 4.21
CA LEU A 170 -9.37 3.37 3.40
C LEU A 170 -10.69 3.55 2.63
N GLY A 171 -10.93 2.69 1.65
CA GLY A 171 -12.20 2.60 0.93
C GLY A 171 -12.29 1.33 0.11
N ASN A 172 -13.51 0.86 -0.14
CA ASN A 172 -13.79 -0.33 -0.93
C ASN A 172 -14.43 0.05 -2.26
N ALA A 173 -13.88 -0.45 -3.37
CA ALA A 173 -14.38 -0.12 -4.70
C ALA A 173 -14.33 -1.34 -5.63
N ILE A 174 -15.12 -1.28 -6.70
CA ILE A 174 -15.04 -2.22 -7.81
C ILE A 174 -14.08 -1.64 -8.85
N TRP A 175 -12.94 -2.27 -9.04
CA TRP A 175 -11.91 -1.81 -9.97
C TRP A 175 -12.05 -2.56 -11.29
N GLY A 176 -12.21 -1.83 -12.39
CA GLY A 176 -12.31 -2.38 -13.74
C GLY A 176 -11.01 -2.16 -14.51
N GLY A 177 -10.46 -3.23 -15.09
CA GLY A 177 -9.17 -3.14 -15.76
C GLY A 177 -8.69 -4.42 -16.42
N ALA A 178 -7.50 -4.34 -17.03
CA ALA A 178 -6.78 -5.51 -17.52
C ALA A 178 -5.95 -6.14 -16.40
N LYS A 179 -5.87 -7.48 -16.34
CA LYS A 179 -4.95 -8.14 -15.41
C LYS A 179 -3.51 -7.85 -15.79
N LEU A 180 -2.68 -7.51 -14.80
CA LEU A 180 -1.25 -7.30 -15.02
C LEU A 180 -0.58 -8.57 -15.58
N ALA A 181 -1.03 -9.74 -15.16
CA ALA A 181 -0.56 -11.02 -15.70
C ALA A 181 -0.77 -11.13 -17.22
N ASP A 182 -1.92 -10.69 -17.74
CA ASP A 182 -2.22 -10.71 -19.18
C ASP A 182 -1.35 -9.67 -19.93
N VAL A 183 -1.11 -8.51 -19.33
CA VAL A 183 -0.21 -7.47 -19.88
C VAL A 183 1.23 -7.98 -19.97
N LEU A 184 1.72 -8.66 -18.93
CA LEU A 184 3.07 -9.21 -18.88
C LEU A 184 3.27 -10.37 -19.88
N GLU A 185 2.21 -11.12 -20.17
CA GLU A 185 2.22 -12.17 -21.20
C GLU A 185 2.44 -11.59 -22.62
N LEU A 186 1.90 -10.39 -22.92
CA LEU A 186 2.13 -9.70 -24.21
C LEU A 186 3.60 -9.36 -24.46
N VAL A 187 4.39 -9.18 -23.41
CA VAL A 187 5.83 -8.87 -23.48
C VAL A 187 6.70 -10.11 -23.24
N GLY A 188 6.09 -11.30 -23.26
CA GLY A 188 6.78 -12.59 -23.22
C GLY A 188 7.09 -13.12 -21.81
N ILE A 189 6.44 -12.61 -20.76
CA ILE A 189 6.54 -13.17 -19.41
C ILE A 189 5.30 -14.04 -19.15
N PRO A 190 5.44 -15.38 -19.09
CA PRO A 190 4.31 -16.27 -18.83
C PRO A 190 3.70 -16.06 -17.45
N LYS A 191 2.44 -16.47 -17.29
CA LYS A 191 1.78 -16.56 -15.98
C LYS A 191 2.55 -17.47 -15.03
N PHE A 192 2.45 -17.18 -13.73
CA PHE A 192 3.14 -17.91 -12.66
C PHE A 192 4.67 -17.89 -12.75
N THR A 193 5.26 -16.85 -13.35
CA THR A 193 6.70 -16.68 -13.45
C THR A 193 7.28 -16.03 -12.18
N ASN A 194 8.22 -16.72 -11.53
CA ASN A 194 8.94 -16.19 -10.37
C ASN A 194 10.17 -15.36 -10.75
N THR A 195 10.82 -15.70 -11.87
CA THR A 195 12.02 -15.01 -12.36
C THR A 195 12.08 -15.11 -13.89
N THR A 196 12.40 -14.02 -14.59
CA THR A 196 12.60 -14.04 -16.05
C THR A 196 13.94 -14.68 -16.42
N LEU A 197 14.13 -15.08 -17.69
CA LEU A 197 15.41 -15.62 -18.18
C LEU A 197 16.59 -14.65 -17.99
N THR A 198 16.31 -13.34 -18.01
CA THR A 198 17.27 -12.26 -17.80
C THR A 198 17.42 -11.86 -16.32
N GLY A 199 16.81 -12.63 -15.40
CA GLY A 199 16.99 -12.47 -13.95
C GLY A 199 16.07 -11.45 -13.27
N GLY A 200 15.00 -11.00 -13.95
CA GLY A 200 13.99 -10.11 -13.39
C GLY A 200 13.12 -10.81 -12.34
N LYS A 201 12.93 -10.19 -11.17
CA LYS A 201 12.23 -10.74 -10.00
C LYS A 201 11.18 -9.81 -9.41
N TYR A 202 11.22 -8.54 -9.79
CA TYR A 202 10.34 -7.48 -9.30
C TYR A 202 9.71 -6.76 -10.48
N VAL A 203 8.52 -6.22 -10.25
CA VAL A 203 7.82 -5.33 -11.17
C VAL A 203 7.72 -3.98 -10.47
N GLU A 204 8.51 -3.01 -10.92
CA GLU A 204 8.44 -1.61 -10.50
C GLU A 204 7.37 -0.87 -11.33
N PHE A 205 6.57 -0.07 -10.65
CA PHE A 205 5.59 0.83 -11.23
C PHE A 205 6.04 2.26 -10.97
N VAL A 206 6.15 3.04 -12.04
CA VAL A 206 6.57 4.43 -12.00
C VAL A 206 5.35 5.30 -12.34
N SER A 207 5.10 6.29 -11.50
CA SER A 207 4.07 7.32 -11.71
C SER A 207 4.60 8.44 -12.62
N VAL A 208 3.70 9.23 -13.19
CA VAL A 208 4.02 10.49 -13.88
C VAL A 208 4.23 11.64 -12.89
N ASP A 209 3.67 11.58 -11.68
CA ASP A 209 3.65 12.68 -10.70
C ASP A 209 5.05 13.20 -10.27
N ARG A 210 5.06 14.29 -9.51
CA ARG A 210 6.29 14.89 -8.97
C ARG A 210 6.21 14.97 -7.45
N CYS A 211 7.08 14.23 -6.77
CA CYS A 211 7.14 14.17 -5.33
C CYS A 211 8.32 14.99 -4.80
N LYS A 212 8.11 15.78 -3.74
CA LYS A 212 9.19 16.51 -3.07
C LYS A 212 10.22 15.56 -2.47
N GLU A 213 9.78 14.39 -1.98
CA GLU A 213 10.62 13.37 -1.37
C GLU A 213 11.59 12.71 -2.37
N GLU A 214 11.29 12.83 -3.67
CA GLU A 214 12.11 12.34 -4.79
C GLU A 214 12.78 13.51 -5.54
N ASN A 215 12.92 14.68 -4.89
CA ASN A 215 13.49 15.90 -5.48
C ASN A 215 12.82 16.31 -6.80
N GLY A 216 11.49 16.18 -6.87
CA GLY A 216 10.70 16.46 -8.07
C GLY A 216 10.61 15.29 -9.05
N GLY A 217 11.18 14.13 -8.71
CA GLY A 217 11.00 12.86 -9.40
C GLY A 217 9.68 12.14 -9.03
N PRO A 218 9.38 11.02 -9.70
CA PRO A 218 8.08 10.37 -9.60
C PRO A 218 7.92 9.45 -8.38
N TYR A 219 6.68 9.25 -7.97
CA TYR A 219 6.32 8.19 -7.06
C TYR A 219 6.60 6.81 -7.69
N LYS A 220 7.20 5.91 -6.92
CA LYS A 220 7.49 4.53 -7.35
C LYS A 220 7.14 3.52 -6.28
N ALA A 221 6.69 2.35 -6.72
CA ALA A 221 6.55 1.18 -5.86
C ALA A 221 6.82 -0.09 -6.68
N SER A 222 6.95 -1.22 -6.01
CA SER A 222 7.21 -2.52 -6.62
C SER A 222 6.41 -3.62 -5.96
N ILE A 223 6.17 -4.70 -6.71
CA ILE A 223 5.73 -6.00 -6.21
C ILE A 223 6.66 -7.10 -6.73
N LEU A 224 6.54 -8.31 -6.17
CA LEU A 224 7.23 -9.48 -6.70
C LEU A 224 6.66 -9.87 -8.07
N LEU A 225 7.53 -10.34 -8.97
CA LEU A 225 7.11 -10.86 -10.27
C LEU A 225 6.16 -12.06 -10.13
N SER A 226 6.38 -12.90 -9.11
CA SER A 226 5.49 -14.01 -8.78
C SER A 226 4.06 -13.57 -8.46
N GLN A 227 3.89 -12.42 -7.80
CA GLN A 227 2.57 -11.84 -7.53
C GLN A 227 1.99 -11.19 -8.79
N ALA A 228 2.81 -10.45 -9.55
CA ALA A 228 2.38 -9.75 -10.75
C ALA A 228 1.90 -10.69 -11.87
N THR A 229 2.51 -11.87 -11.97
CA THR A 229 2.22 -12.87 -13.01
C THR A 229 1.22 -13.94 -12.56
N ASN A 230 0.79 -13.93 -11.29
CA ASN A 230 -0.24 -14.84 -10.80
C ASN A 230 -1.64 -14.26 -11.07
N PRO A 231 -2.46 -14.87 -11.95
CA PRO A 231 -3.80 -14.39 -12.22
C PRO A 231 -4.73 -14.39 -10.99
N GLU A 232 -4.48 -15.23 -9.97
CA GLU A 232 -5.30 -15.34 -8.76
C GLU A 232 -5.00 -14.24 -7.72
N ALA A 233 -3.88 -13.50 -7.90
CA ALA A 233 -3.54 -12.33 -7.10
C ALA A 233 -4.32 -11.07 -7.55
N ASP A 234 -5.03 -11.15 -8.68
CA ASP A 234 -5.93 -10.11 -9.20
C ASP A 234 -5.31 -8.71 -9.30
N VAL A 235 -4.00 -8.62 -9.55
CA VAL A 235 -3.35 -7.34 -9.80
C VAL A 235 -3.87 -6.76 -11.12
N LEU A 236 -4.43 -5.55 -11.07
CA LEU A 236 -5.02 -4.88 -12.23
C LEU A 236 -4.22 -3.67 -12.65
N LEU A 237 -4.16 -3.44 -13.96
CA LEU A 237 -4.08 -2.11 -14.54
C LEU A 237 -5.52 -1.58 -14.70
N ALA A 238 -5.98 -0.84 -13.71
CA ALA A 238 -7.34 -0.33 -13.63
C ALA A 238 -7.48 1.00 -14.37
N TYR A 239 -8.52 1.10 -15.19
CA TYR A 239 -8.97 2.32 -15.89
C TYR A 239 -10.40 2.73 -15.49
N GLU A 240 -11.10 1.88 -14.74
CA GLU A 240 -12.41 2.14 -14.17
C GLU A 240 -12.44 1.94 -12.64
N MET A 241 -13.33 2.67 -11.98
CA MET A 241 -13.63 2.57 -10.57
C MET A 241 -15.14 2.77 -10.36
N ASN A 242 -15.78 1.77 -9.74
CA ASN A 242 -17.21 1.73 -9.49
C ASN A 242 -18.07 1.83 -10.77
N GLY A 243 -17.60 1.24 -11.86
CA GLY A 243 -18.29 1.24 -13.16
C GLY A 243 -18.10 2.50 -14.00
N GLU A 244 -17.41 3.51 -13.46
CA GLU A 244 -17.10 4.76 -14.14
C GLU A 244 -15.61 4.84 -14.49
N ILE A 245 -15.26 5.66 -15.47
CA ILE A 245 -13.86 6.00 -15.78
C ILE A 245 -13.19 6.54 -14.51
N LEU A 246 -11.93 6.16 -14.27
CA LEU A 246 -11.16 6.69 -13.15
C LEU A 246 -11.21 8.22 -13.12
N ASN A 247 -11.37 8.79 -11.93
CA ASN A 247 -11.19 10.23 -11.75
C ASN A 247 -9.69 10.58 -11.60
N ARG A 248 -9.37 11.88 -11.72
CA ARG A 248 -8.00 12.37 -11.60
C ARG A 248 -7.36 12.07 -10.24
N ASP A 249 -8.09 12.22 -9.13
CA ASP A 249 -7.55 11.95 -7.78
C ASP A 249 -7.14 10.48 -7.57
N HIS A 250 -7.82 9.55 -8.26
CA HIS A 250 -7.64 8.12 -8.12
C HIS A 250 -6.82 7.48 -9.25
N GLY A 251 -6.26 8.27 -10.17
CA GLY A 251 -5.24 7.79 -11.10
C GLY A 251 -5.59 7.82 -12.56
N TYR A 252 -6.60 8.59 -13.00
CA TYR A 252 -6.90 8.75 -14.43
C TYR A 252 -5.64 9.08 -15.26
N PRO A 253 -5.36 8.36 -16.35
CA PRO A 253 -6.23 7.38 -16.99
C PRO A 253 -6.01 5.94 -16.53
N LEU A 254 -4.90 5.64 -15.87
CA LEU A 254 -4.53 4.28 -15.51
C LEU A 254 -3.75 4.23 -14.18
N ARG A 255 -4.11 3.25 -13.35
CA ARG A 255 -3.40 2.93 -12.10
C ARG A 255 -3.14 1.44 -11.97
N VAL A 256 -2.21 1.07 -11.10
CA VAL A 256 -2.19 -0.28 -10.53
C VAL A 256 -3.17 -0.36 -9.37
N VAL A 257 -3.86 -1.50 -9.25
CA VAL A 257 -4.52 -1.95 -8.03
C VAL A 257 -3.87 -3.27 -7.63
N VAL A 258 -3.32 -3.33 -6.42
CA VAL A 258 -2.69 -4.53 -5.85
C VAL A 258 -3.55 -5.01 -4.66
N PRO A 259 -4.50 -5.93 -4.87
CA PRO A 259 -5.38 -6.40 -3.81
C PRO A 259 -4.63 -7.04 -2.63
N GLY A 260 -5.17 -6.87 -1.41
CA GLY A 260 -4.58 -7.44 -0.19
C GLY A 260 -3.24 -6.81 0.24
N VAL A 261 -2.78 -5.77 -0.43
CA VAL A 261 -1.53 -5.05 -0.15
C VAL A 261 -1.85 -3.61 0.28
N ILE A 262 -0.96 -2.99 1.07
CA ILE A 262 -1.14 -1.59 1.46
C ILE A 262 -1.32 -0.69 0.22
N GLY A 263 -2.18 0.33 0.33
CA GLY A 263 -2.54 1.19 -0.78
C GLY A 263 -1.35 1.92 -1.43
N ALA A 264 -0.23 2.05 -0.72
CA ALA A 264 1.01 2.63 -1.22
C ALA A 264 1.60 1.89 -2.44
N ARG A 265 1.29 0.60 -2.65
CA ARG A 265 1.80 -0.18 -3.80
C ARG A 265 0.91 -0.08 -5.04
N SER A 266 -0.31 0.44 -4.87
CA SER A 266 -1.26 0.67 -5.97
C SER A 266 -0.97 2.02 -6.62
N VAL A 267 0.10 2.10 -7.42
CA VAL A 267 0.59 3.35 -8.03
C VAL A 267 -0.46 3.96 -8.96
N LYS A 268 -0.65 5.28 -8.87
CA LYS A 268 -1.58 6.07 -9.70
C LYS A 268 -0.83 6.74 -10.85
N TRP A 269 -1.53 7.11 -11.92
CA TRP A 269 -0.99 7.86 -13.06
C TRP A 269 0.25 7.20 -13.67
N LEU A 270 0.09 5.97 -14.15
CA LEU A 270 1.23 5.16 -14.58
C LEU A 270 1.97 5.77 -15.76
N ASP A 271 3.30 5.75 -15.67
CA ASP A 271 4.24 6.11 -16.72
C ASP A 271 4.88 4.84 -17.31
N SER A 272 5.42 4.00 -16.43
CA SER A 272 6.14 2.80 -16.85
C SER A 272 6.03 1.65 -15.85
N ILE A 273 6.21 0.45 -16.41
CA ILE A 273 6.28 -0.83 -15.72
C ILE A 273 7.66 -1.42 -16.03
N ASN A 274 8.53 -1.48 -15.04
CA ASN A 274 9.91 -1.91 -15.19
C ASN A 274 10.12 -3.27 -14.53
N ILE A 275 10.68 -4.23 -15.27
CA ILE A 275 11.06 -5.54 -14.73
C ILE A 275 12.50 -5.47 -14.25
N ASP A 276 12.72 -5.73 -12.97
CA ASP A 276 14.02 -5.52 -12.32
C ASP A 276 14.47 -6.75 -11.52
N SER A 277 15.79 -6.94 -11.40
CA SER A 277 16.39 -8.05 -10.64
C SER A 277 16.38 -7.81 -9.12
N GLN A 278 16.21 -6.56 -8.71
CA GLN A 278 16.18 -6.10 -7.33
C GLN A 278 14.91 -5.29 -7.06
N ASP A 279 14.61 -5.11 -5.78
CA ASP A 279 13.47 -4.31 -5.36
C ASP A 279 13.65 -2.82 -5.73
N CYS A 280 12.53 -2.10 -5.83
CA CYS A 280 12.50 -0.68 -6.22
C CYS A 280 13.34 0.16 -5.25
N LYS A 281 14.21 1.01 -5.81
CA LYS A 281 15.12 1.87 -5.05
C LYS A 281 14.50 3.22 -4.66
N GLY A 282 13.24 3.47 -5.03
CA GLY A 282 12.52 4.70 -4.72
C GLY A 282 12.39 4.96 -3.21
N PHE A 283 12.33 6.24 -2.85
CA PHE A 283 12.19 6.74 -1.48
C PHE A 283 11.05 6.03 -0.73
N PHE A 284 9.88 5.92 -1.35
CA PHE A 284 8.69 5.33 -0.72
C PHE A 284 8.77 3.81 -0.52
N VAL A 285 9.74 3.12 -1.12
CA VAL A 285 10.01 1.69 -0.87
C VAL A 285 11.14 1.53 0.12
N GLN A 286 12.21 2.32 -0.03
CA GLN A 286 13.43 2.13 0.75
C GLN A 286 13.45 2.90 2.07
N LYS A 287 12.84 4.08 2.10
CA LYS A 287 12.90 5.09 3.18
C LYS A 287 11.51 5.46 3.71
N ASP A 288 10.47 4.70 3.39
CA ASP A 288 9.14 4.83 3.97
C ASP A 288 8.39 3.48 3.98
N TYR A 289 7.18 3.47 4.55
CA TYR A 289 6.26 2.32 4.57
C TYR A 289 6.92 1.01 5.05
N LYS A 290 7.63 1.10 6.17
CA LYS A 290 8.28 -0.01 6.87
C LYS A 290 7.89 -0.01 8.35
N MET A 291 7.58 -1.20 8.88
CA MET A 291 7.17 -1.37 10.27
C MET A 291 8.40 -1.57 11.17
N PHE A 292 8.66 -0.59 12.04
CA PHE A 292 9.75 -0.64 13.02
C PHE A 292 9.22 -0.95 14.42
N PRO A 293 10.04 -1.54 15.32
CA PRO A 293 9.63 -1.74 16.70
C PRO A 293 9.58 -0.41 17.49
N PRO A 294 8.89 -0.35 18.64
CA PRO A 294 8.74 0.87 19.44
C PRO A 294 10.05 1.48 19.96
N SER A 295 11.14 0.73 20.00
CA SER A 295 12.46 1.21 20.43
C SER A 295 13.20 2.07 19.40
N VAL A 296 12.75 2.07 18.14
CA VAL A 296 13.39 2.85 17.06
C VAL A 296 12.81 4.26 17.01
N ASN A 297 13.69 5.25 16.92
CA ASN A 297 13.40 6.68 16.80
C ASN A 297 14.19 7.29 15.63
N TRP A 298 14.12 8.62 15.46
CA TRP A 298 14.78 9.30 14.33
C TRP A 298 16.30 9.33 14.41
N ASP A 299 16.88 9.15 15.61
CA ASP A 299 18.32 9.20 15.82
C ASP A 299 19.00 7.84 15.58
N ASN A 300 18.25 6.74 15.72
CA ASN A 300 18.77 5.37 15.59
C ASN A 300 18.15 4.56 14.45
N ILE A 301 17.33 5.17 13.60
CA ILE A 301 16.66 4.48 12.50
C ILE A 301 17.66 3.97 11.45
N ASP A 302 17.65 2.66 11.23
CA ASP A 302 18.25 2.03 10.06
C ASP A 302 17.17 1.38 9.19
N TRP A 303 16.91 2.01 8.05
CA TRP A 303 15.91 1.59 7.07
C TRP A 303 16.16 0.21 6.47
N SER A 304 17.40 -0.27 6.45
CA SER A 304 17.76 -1.57 5.85
C SER A 304 17.35 -2.75 6.73
N THR A 305 17.16 -2.53 8.03
CA THR A 305 16.77 -3.57 9.00
C THR A 305 15.33 -4.08 8.81
N ARG A 306 14.51 -3.37 8.03
CA ARG A 306 13.10 -3.72 7.78
C ARG A 306 12.81 -3.82 6.30
N ARG A 307 12.02 -4.84 5.95
CA ARG A 307 11.51 -5.04 4.59
C ARG A 307 10.36 -4.06 4.31
N PRO A 308 10.17 -3.62 3.05
CA PRO A 308 9.01 -2.83 2.67
C PRO A 308 7.71 -3.53 3.06
N GLN A 309 6.76 -2.79 3.63
CA GLN A 309 5.46 -3.35 3.96
C GLN A 309 4.68 -3.64 2.68
N MET A 310 4.15 -4.86 2.56
CA MET A 310 3.33 -5.31 1.44
C MET A 310 1.92 -5.63 1.95
N ASP A 311 1.68 -6.85 2.41
CA ASP A 311 0.49 -7.27 3.15
C ASP A 311 0.24 -6.37 4.39
N PHE A 312 -0.96 -6.36 4.95
CA PHE A 312 -1.29 -5.66 6.19
C PHE A 312 -2.09 -6.56 7.16
N PRO A 313 -1.90 -6.40 8.47
CA PRO A 313 -2.57 -7.21 9.48
C PRO A 313 -4.07 -6.88 9.58
N VAL A 314 -4.82 -7.76 10.27
CA VAL A 314 -6.23 -7.56 10.58
C VAL A 314 -6.46 -6.21 11.26
N GLN A 315 -7.51 -5.52 10.83
CA GLN A 315 -7.92 -4.19 11.27
C GLN A 315 -9.43 -4.16 11.48
N SER A 316 -9.89 -3.36 12.44
CA SER A 316 -11.29 -2.94 12.53
C SER A 316 -11.43 -1.57 13.20
N ALA A 317 -12.53 -0.87 12.87
CA ALA A 317 -12.89 0.36 13.56
C ALA A 317 -14.41 0.59 13.56
N ILE A 318 -14.92 1.04 14.70
CA ILE A 318 -16.25 1.65 14.85
C ILE A 318 -16.33 2.97 14.06
N CYS A 319 -17.42 3.16 13.31
CA CYS A 319 -17.65 4.32 12.45
C CYS A 319 -19.05 4.95 12.62
N SER A 320 -20.00 4.29 13.29
CA SER A 320 -21.31 4.89 13.62
C SER A 320 -21.22 5.95 14.73
N LEU A 321 -20.10 6.02 15.44
CA LEU A 321 -19.84 6.92 16.56
C LEU A 321 -18.50 7.66 16.38
N GLU A 322 -18.39 8.81 17.04
CA GLU A 322 -17.11 9.53 17.19
C GLU A 322 -16.28 8.94 18.34
N ASP A 323 -15.04 9.43 18.57
CA ASP A 323 -14.22 8.99 19.71
C ASP A 323 -14.90 9.25 21.07
N VAL A 324 -15.66 10.34 21.15
CA VAL A 324 -16.44 10.75 22.32
C VAL A 324 -17.82 11.17 21.86
N ASN A 325 -18.85 10.58 22.47
CA ASN A 325 -20.25 10.84 22.15
C ASN A 325 -20.99 11.19 23.43
N VAL A 326 -21.80 12.24 23.41
CA VAL A 326 -22.51 12.77 24.58
C VAL A 326 -24.02 12.73 24.36
N GLY A 327 -24.77 12.33 25.38
CA GLY A 327 -26.24 12.32 25.35
C GLY A 327 -26.85 11.12 24.62
N VAL A 328 -26.07 10.05 24.42
CA VAL A 328 -26.56 8.79 23.84
C VAL A 328 -27.04 7.90 24.98
N ASN A 329 -28.27 7.40 24.90
CA ASN A 329 -28.88 6.51 25.90
C ASN A 329 -29.81 5.50 25.19
N GLY A 330 -29.87 4.28 25.71
CA GLY A 330 -30.72 3.19 25.20
C GLY A 330 -30.01 2.30 24.19
N LYS A 331 -30.82 1.66 23.33
CA LYS A 331 -30.35 0.76 22.28
C LYS A 331 -29.73 1.54 21.13
N ILE A 332 -28.47 1.23 20.81
CA ILE A 332 -27.77 1.84 19.68
C ILE A 332 -27.13 0.79 18.79
N ALA A 333 -27.12 1.08 17.49
CA ALA A 333 -26.42 0.27 16.49
C ALA A 333 -24.96 0.73 16.37
N ILE A 334 -24.04 -0.17 16.71
CA ILE A 334 -22.60 -0.01 16.50
C ILE A 334 -22.27 -0.56 15.12
N LYS A 335 -21.84 0.30 14.21
CA LYS A 335 -21.43 -0.07 12.85
C LYS A 335 -19.99 0.28 12.60
N GLY A 336 -19.32 -0.53 11.79
CA GLY A 336 -17.94 -0.30 11.41
C GLY A 336 -17.48 -1.21 10.27
N TYR A 337 -16.17 -1.24 10.06
CA TYR A 337 -15.53 -2.13 9.10
C TYR A 337 -14.48 -3.01 9.79
N ALA A 338 -14.18 -4.14 9.17
CA ALA A 338 -13.03 -4.98 9.44
C ALA A 338 -12.38 -5.43 8.13
N VAL A 339 -11.05 -5.54 8.09
CA VAL A 339 -10.31 -5.96 6.88
C VAL A 339 -8.97 -6.58 7.27
N SER A 340 -8.50 -7.56 6.50
CA SER A 340 -7.14 -8.11 6.60
C SER A 340 -6.53 -8.14 5.20
N GLY A 341 -5.22 -8.00 5.10
CA GLY A 341 -4.53 -8.09 3.82
C GLY A 341 -4.41 -9.54 3.34
N GLY A 342 -3.65 -9.75 2.26
CA GLY A 342 -3.33 -11.07 1.73
C GLY A 342 -4.53 -11.94 1.31
N GLY A 343 -5.73 -11.36 1.21
CA GLY A 343 -6.95 -12.07 0.81
C GLY A 343 -7.63 -12.80 1.97
N ARG A 344 -7.23 -12.51 3.21
CA ARG A 344 -7.80 -13.16 4.39
C ARG A 344 -9.14 -12.53 4.75
N GLY A 345 -10.20 -13.34 4.70
CA GLY A 345 -11.53 -12.94 5.20
C GLY A 345 -11.53 -12.63 6.71
N ILE A 346 -12.58 -12.00 7.20
CA ILE A 346 -12.77 -11.73 8.62
C ILE A 346 -13.67 -12.79 9.20
N GLU A 347 -13.13 -13.69 10.04
CA GLU A 347 -13.87 -14.78 10.65
C GLU A 347 -14.71 -14.33 11.85
N ARG A 348 -14.34 -13.26 12.55
CA ARG A 348 -15.14 -12.74 13.66
C ARG A 348 -14.89 -11.26 13.92
N VAL A 349 -15.92 -10.56 14.39
CA VAL A 349 -15.79 -9.22 14.99
C VAL A 349 -16.44 -9.25 16.37
N ASP A 350 -15.67 -8.87 17.38
CA ASP A 350 -16.10 -8.86 18.77
C ASP A 350 -16.31 -7.41 19.23
N ILE A 351 -17.45 -7.15 19.86
CA ILE A 351 -17.81 -5.85 20.46
C ILE A 351 -17.93 -6.00 21.97
N SER A 352 -17.31 -5.09 22.70
CA SER A 352 -17.37 -4.98 24.15
C SER A 352 -18.03 -3.66 24.55
N THR A 353 -18.79 -3.66 25.64
CA THR A 353 -19.38 -2.47 26.28
C THR A 353 -18.88 -2.24 27.71
N ASP A 354 -17.78 -2.88 28.11
CA ASP A 354 -17.20 -2.78 29.46
C ASP A 354 -15.67 -2.58 29.43
N GLY A 355 -15.17 -1.96 28.34
CA GLY A 355 -13.76 -1.67 28.13
C GLY A 355 -12.88 -2.85 27.71
N GLY A 356 -13.49 -3.96 27.29
CA GLY A 356 -12.83 -5.13 26.72
C GLY A 356 -12.82 -6.36 27.63
N LYS A 357 -13.67 -6.39 28.67
CA LYS A 357 -13.73 -7.51 29.63
C LYS A 357 -14.66 -8.61 29.14
N THR A 358 -15.81 -8.24 28.56
CA THR A 358 -16.77 -9.18 27.98
C THR A 358 -17.07 -8.82 26.53
N TRP A 359 -17.42 -9.83 25.72
CA TRP A 359 -17.51 -9.69 24.28
C TRP A 359 -18.81 -10.30 23.74
N LYS A 360 -19.43 -9.60 22.80
CA LYS A 360 -20.54 -10.05 21.97
C LYS A 360 -20.09 -10.06 20.52
N GLU A 361 -20.35 -11.14 19.80
CA GLU A 361 -20.07 -11.19 18.36
C GLU A 361 -21.01 -10.25 17.61
N ALA A 362 -20.45 -9.43 16.73
CA ALA A 362 -21.19 -8.61 15.80
C ALA A 362 -21.59 -9.41 14.56
N SER A 363 -22.74 -9.05 13.98
CA SER A 363 -23.07 -9.50 12.63
C SER A 363 -22.07 -8.94 11.62
N ARG A 364 -21.79 -9.70 10.56
CA ARG A 364 -20.81 -9.38 9.51
C ARG A 364 -21.45 -9.52 8.14
N TYR A 365 -21.18 -8.59 7.24
CA TYR A 365 -21.75 -8.60 5.89
C TYR A 365 -20.86 -7.90 4.85
N GLN A 366 -21.06 -8.27 3.58
CA GLN A 366 -20.46 -7.63 2.42
C GLN A 366 -21.59 -7.15 1.49
N LYS A 367 -21.90 -7.91 0.44
CA LYS A 367 -22.97 -7.64 -0.52
C LYS A 367 -24.34 -7.84 0.11
N ALA A 368 -25.26 -6.92 -0.15
CA ALA A 368 -26.65 -7.03 0.33
C ALA A 368 -27.32 -8.29 -0.24
N GLY A 369 -28.10 -8.99 0.59
CA GLY A 369 -28.82 -10.21 0.20
C GLY A 369 -27.94 -11.46 0.04
N ILE A 370 -26.62 -11.36 0.23
CA ILE A 370 -25.70 -12.50 0.19
C ILE A 370 -25.14 -12.70 1.60
N LYS A 371 -25.37 -13.88 2.19
CA LYS A 371 -24.78 -14.23 3.48
C LYS A 371 -23.26 -14.26 3.34
N TYR A 372 -22.57 -13.49 4.16
CA TYR A 372 -21.13 -13.52 4.25
C TYR A 372 -20.66 -14.80 4.97
N VAL A 373 -19.72 -15.51 4.36
CA VAL A 373 -18.99 -16.63 4.94
C VAL A 373 -17.52 -16.40 4.61
N ALA A 374 -16.65 -16.36 5.62
CA ALA A 374 -15.24 -16.10 5.36
C ALA A 374 -14.63 -17.26 4.55
N ASP A 375 -13.73 -16.94 3.61
CA ASP A 375 -13.09 -17.89 2.67
C ASP A 375 -14.05 -18.65 1.73
N ASP A 376 -15.31 -18.21 1.60
CA ASP A 376 -16.25 -18.74 0.61
C ASP A 376 -16.06 -18.07 -0.75
N GLU A 377 -16.24 -18.81 -1.85
CA GLU A 377 -16.11 -18.32 -3.23
C GLU A 377 -17.07 -17.15 -3.55
N LYS A 378 -18.21 -17.05 -2.83
CA LYS A 378 -19.18 -15.96 -2.99
C LYS A 378 -18.77 -14.70 -2.24
N SER A 379 -17.79 -14.78 -1.35
CA SER A 379 -17.25 -13.66 -0.60
C SER A 379 -16.14 -12.96 -1.39
N ASP A 380 -16.10 -11.64 -1.29
CA ASP A 380 -15.09 -10.85 -1.97
C ASP A 380 -13.83 -10.82 -1.08
N LYS A 381 -12.88 -11.74 -1.32
CA LYS A 381 -11.68 -11.95 -0.48
C LYS A 381 -10.77 -10.73 -0.31
N TRP A 382 -10.82 -9.78 -1.24
CA TRP A 382 -10.01 -8.56 -1.23
C TRP A 382 -10.71 -7.34 -0.61
N ALA A 383 -11.98 -7.48 -0.26
CA ALA A 383 -12.79 -6.41 0.27
C ALA A 383 -12.88 -6.48 1.78
N TRP A 384 -13.14 -5.33 2.40
CA TRP A 384 -13.52 -5.27 3.80
C TRP A 384 -14.81 -6.05 4.08
N VAL A 385 -15.11 -6.21 5.36
CA VAL A 385 -16.35 -6.75 5.89
C VAL A 385 -16.95 -5.68 6.78
N LEU A 386 -18.18 -5.29 6.52
CA LEU A 386 -18.91 -4.38 7.40
C LEU A 386 -19.47 -5.18 8.58
N PHE A 387 -19.53 -4.56 9.76
CA PHE A 387 -20.09 -5.19 10.93
C PHE A 387 -21.16 -4.31 11.60
N GLU A 388 -22.10 -4.96 12.26
CA GLU A 388 -23.15 -4.33 13.04
C GLU A 388 -23.47 -5.12 14.33
N ALA A 389 -23.59 -4.41 15.45
CA ALA A 389 -24.10 -4.95 16.70
C ALA A 389 -25.03 -3.96 17.39
N GLU A 390 -26.19 -4.42 17.86
CA GLU A 390 -27.03 -3.66 18.78
C GLU A 390 -26.48 -3.83 20.20
N VAL A 391 -26.31 -2.70 20.90
CA VAL A 391 -25.86 -2.63 22.29
C VAL A 391 -26.77 -1.72 23.10
N ASP A 392 -26.99 -2.09 24.36
CA ASP A 392 -27.71 -1.29 25.34
C ASP A 392 -26.74 -0.40 26.13
N VAL A 393 -26.93 0.92 26.08
CA VAL A 393 -26.11 1.89 26.82
C VAL A 393 -26.97 2.65 27.82
N HIS A 394 -26.79 2.36 29.11
CA HIS A 394 -27.55 2.99 30.20
C HIS A 394 -26.68 3.80 31.18
N SER A 395 -25.36 3.71 31.03
CA SER A 395 -24.37 4.46 31.81
C SER A 395 -23.23 4.89 30.90
N ASN A 396 -22.29 5.69 31.43
CA ASN A 396 -21.06 5.95 30.72
C ASN A 396 -20.34 4.63 30.38
N THR A 397 -19.97 4.46 29.12
CA THR A 397 -19.50 3.18 28.60
C THR A 397 -18.36 3.39 27.61
N GLU A 398 -17.29 2.58 27.74
CA GLU A 398 -16.28 2.41 26.70
C GLU A 398 -16.68 1.24 25.80
N ILE A 399 -16.95 1.54 24.53
CA ILE A 399 -17.26 0.54 23.51
C ILE A 399 -15.99 0.22 22.75
N VAL A 400 -15.68 -1.08 22.64
CA VAL A 400 -14.44 -1.57 22.03
C VAL A 400 -14.76 -2.54 20.90
N ALA A 401 -14.06 -2.42 19.78
CA ALA A 401 -14.14 -3.37 18.67
C ALA A 401 -12.78 -4.00 18.37
N LYS A 402 -12.78 -5.31 18.08
CA LYS A 402 -11.64 -6.05 17.54
C LYS A 402 -12.11 -7.11 16.54
N ALA A 403 -11.29 -7.43 15.56
CA ALA A 403 -11.55 -8.46 14.56
C ALA A 403 -10.53 -9.61 14.62
N VAL A 404 -10.95 -10.76 14.07
CA VAL A 404 -10.16 -11.97 13.87
C VAL A 404 -10.29 -12.38 12.41
N ASP A 405 -9.18 -12.62 11.72
CA ASP A 405 -9.20 -13.10 10.33
C ASP A 405 -9.26 -14.63 10.23
N ILE A 406 -9.43 -15.19 9.02
CA ILE A 406 -9.53 -16.64 8.79
C ILE A 406 -8.28 -17.43 9.21
N ALA A 407 -7.14 -16.76 9.38
CA ALA A 407 -5.91 -17.37 9.89
C ALA A 407 -5.77 -17.19 11.41
N ALA A 408 -6.84 -16.79 12.08
CA ALA A 408 -6.91 -16.50 13.51
C ALA A 408 -5.94 -15.40 13.98
N ASN A 409 -5.46 -14.52 13.08
CA ASN A 409 -4.72 -13.34 13.51
C ASN A 409 -5.64 -12.41 14.29
N VAL A 410 -5.09 -11.73 15.28
CA VAL A 410 -5.83 -10.83 16.17
C VAL A 410 -5.22 -9.43 16.18
N GLN A 411 -6.05 -8.46 16.56
CA GLN A 411 -5.60 -7.09 16.81
C GLN A 411 -4.94 -6.96 18.20
N PRO A 412 -3.84 -6.20 18.33
CA PRO A 412 -3.25 -5.88 19.62
C PRO A 412 -4.18 -5.00 20.46
N GLU A 413 -4.15 -5.17 21.78
CA GLU A 413 -4.98 -4.39 22.69
C GLU A 413 -4.54 -2.91 22.75
N LYS A 414 -3.23 -2.70 22.85
CA LYS A 414 -2.61 -1.41 23.17
C LYS A 414 -1.79 -0.89 22.01
N VAL A 415 -1.83 0.42 21.81
CA VAL A 415 -1.08 1.07 20.72
C VAL A 415 0.41 1.18 21.07
N GLU A 416 0.76 1.16 22.35
CA GLU A 416 2.13 1.21 22.87
C GLU A 416 2.96 0.02 22.36
N ASP A 417 2.35 -1.17 22.31
CA ASP A 417 3.00 -2.42 21.89
C ASP A 417 3.39 -2.41 20.40
N ILE A 418 2.68 -1.62 19.60
CA ILE A 418 2.86 -1.51 18.15
C ILE A 418 3.26 -0.11 17.70
N TRP A 419 3.59 0.79 18.63
CA TRP A 419 4.00 2.14 18.28
C TRP A 419 5.21 2.07 17.36
N ASN A 420 5.24 2.92 16.33
CA ASN A 420 6.39 3.06 15.45
C ASN A 420 6.52 4.50 14.98
N LEU A 421 7.77 4.92 14.70
CA LEU A 421 8.11 6.32 14.38
C LEU A 421 7.39 6.89 13.14
N ARG A 422 6.94 6.03 12.22
CA ARG A 422 6.19 6.40 11.01
C ARG A 422 4.68 6.46 11.21
N GLY A 423 4.20 6.03 12.38
CA GLY A 423 2.79 6.02 12.68
C GLY A 423 1.99 5.18 11.69
N ILE A 424 2.50 4.03 11.26
CA ILE A 424 1.81 3.14 10.32
C ILE A 424 1.25 1.91 11.04
N LEU A 425 0.29 1.23 10.41
CA LEU A 425 -0.28 -0.05 10.87
C LEU A 425 -0.86 0.02 12.29
N ASN A 426 -1.50 1.13 12.66
CA ASN A 426 -2.23 1.19 13.91
C ASN A 426 -3.47 0.29 13.85
N THR A 427 -3.32 -0.93 14.35
CA THR A 427 -4.35 -1.97 14.42
C THR A 427 -4.79 -2.25 15.85
N SER A 428 -4.48 -1.35 16.80
CA SER A 428 -4.96 -1.45 18.18
C SER A 428 -6.50 -1.56 18.23
N TRP A 429 -7.06 -2.17 19.26
CA TRP A 429 -8.52 -2.20 19.44
C TRP A 429 -9.09 -0.78 19.36
N HIS A 430 -10.14 -0.57 18.57
CA HIS A 430 -10.75 0.77 18.47
C HIS A 430 -11.68 0.97 19.67
N ARG A 431 -11.43 2.01 20.45
CA ARG A 431 -12.18 2.37 21.66
C ARG A 431 -12.92 3.68 21.43
N VAL A 432 -14.22 3.71 21.67
CA VAL A 432 -15.06 4.92 21.65
C VAL A 432 -15.76 5.09 22.99
N HIS A 433 -15.90 6.33 23.43
CA HIS A 433 -16.51 6.67 24.70
C HIS A 433 -17.91 7.21 24.49
N VAL A 434 -18.87 6.69 25.26
CA VAL A 434 -20.23 7.16 25.30
C VAL A 434 -20.53 7.71 26.69
N GLN A 435 -21.01 8.94 26.74
CA GLN A 435 -21.43 9.64 27.95
C GLN A 435 -22.94 9.81 27.95
N VAL A 436 -23.61 9.21 28.93
CA VAL A 436 -25.06 9.35 29.10
C VAL A 436 -25.33 10.68 29.81
N ARG A 437 -26.23 11.51 29.26
CA ARG A 437 -26.72 12.67 30.01
C ARG A 437 -27.82 12.20 30.94
N HIS A 438 -27.61 12.33 32.25
CA HIS A 438 -28.70 12.26 33.20
C HIS A 438 -29.50 13.56 33.10
N SER A 439 -30.80 13.45 32.88
CA SER A 439 -31.72 14.57 33.05
C SER A 439 -31.60 15.03 34.49
N ASN A 440 -31.11 16.24 34.74
CA ASN A 440 -31.29 16.89 36.04
C ASN A 440 -32.80 17.16 36.15
N MET A 441 -33.52 16.29 36.87
CA MET A 441 -34.87 16.61 37.36
C MET A 441 -34.77 17.58 38.53
#